data_AF-A0A0G0APN6-F1
#
_entry.id   AF-A0A0G0APN6-F1
#
_cell.length_a   1.000
_cell.length_b   1.000
_cell.length_c   1.000
_cell.angle_alpha   90.00
_cell.angle_beta   90.00
_cell.angle_gamma   90.00
#
_symmetry.space_group_name_H-M   'P 1'
#
loop_
_entity.id
_entity.type
_entity.pdbx_description
1 polymer ?
#
loop_
_entity_poly.entity_id
_entity_poly.type
_entity_poly.pdbx_seq_one_letter_code
_entity_poly.pdbx_strand_id
1 'polypeptide(L)'
;MNESGMPVSSNFENNQERKSENEIILKEKLTILRRGIVESVGAENAIKTAQCLYEALYHPENVDSLIDELRIKNVEKFPNRLSMLRSALKISLEKVPTVEEFVSRIARAFTSEANFSECIYAGADEQLENMVEMGPVRIWTAGDVHGLIDANGEKIPGSKGQLKKIVKAGGIREIRNRTGRDRYPDADDFIKHKKEIISVLTSEKKIPLILLIGKEFREKGIEIVVIIEDNLKNLILAEEEIKQMGFESLPIWIRQGDQRNRIPKESGKELEYYLQRYNAQDSVTGICKVLKGHSISAESKPGFIVDYDEVFMDANKKMIAQEEAVLNAIKENNWM
;
A
#
# COMPACT_ATOMS: atom_id res chain seq x y z
N MET A 1 54.96 8.05 38.30
CA MET A 1 53.56 7.57 38.32
C MET A 1 52.68 8.78 38.10
N ASN A 2 52.28 9.04 36.86
CA ASN A 2 51.29 10.06 36.52
C ASN A 2 50.14 9.34 35.83
N GLU A 3 49.01 9.23 36.51
CA GLU A 3 47.74 8.85 35.92
C GLU A 3 47.18 10.06 35.17
N SER A 4 47.17 9.98 33.84
CA SER A 4 46.43 10.89 32.98
C SER A 4 45.18 10.17 32.46
N GLY A 5 44.09 10.23 33.23
CA GLY A 5 42.77 9.85 32.76
C GLY A 5 42.27 10.89 31.76
N MET A 6 42.19 10.52 30.48
CA MET A 6 41.53 11.34 29.46
C MET A 6 40.00 11.14 29.52
N PRO A 7 39.19 12.21 29.47
CA PRO A 7 37.75 12.11 29.40
C PRO A 7 37.34 11.86 27.94
N VAL A 8 37.22 10.60 27.55
CA VAL A 8 36.63 10.19 26.27
C VAL A 8 35.37 9.37 26.58
N SER A 9 34.27 10.04 26.94
CA SER A 9 32.97 9.36 27.14
C SER A 9 31.80 10.28 26.86
N SER A 10 31.82 11.53 27.36
CA SER A 10 30.62 12.38 27.34
C SER A 10 30.21 12.91 25.96
N ASN A 11 31.15 13.13 25.02
CA ASN A 11 30.81 13.66 23.69
C ASN A 11 30.31 12.59 22.72
N PHE A 12 30.69 11.33 22.91
CA PHE A 12 30.24 10.23 22.06
C PHE A 12 28.84 9.75 22.48
N GLU A 13 28.60 9.65 23.79
CA GLU A 13 27.30 9.33 24.38
C GLU A 13 26.26 10.43 24.06
N ASN A 14 26.60 11.71 24.24
CA ASN A 14 25.71 12.82 23.87
C ASN A 14 25.39 12.87 22.37
N ASN A 15 26.32 12.49 21.48
CA ASN A 15 26.08 12.46 20.04
C ASN A 15 25.24 11.26 19.61
N GLN A 16 25.37 10.11 20.28
CA GLN A 16 24.50 8.96 20.06
C GLN A 16 23.08 9.22 20.58
N GLU A 17 22.94 9.81 21.77
CA GLU A 17 21.64 10.18 22.33
C GLU A 17 20.91 11.21 21.46
N ARG A 18 21.59 12.27 20.99
CA ARG A 18 21.01 13.27 20.06
C ARG A 18 20.59 12.68 18.72
N LYS A 19 21.39 11.75 18.15
CA LYS A 19 21.01 11.04 16.92
C LYS A 19 19.77 10.18 17.13
N SER A 20 19.65 9.52 18.29
CA SER A 20 18.47 8.72 18.61
C SER A 20 17.20 9.57 18.81
N GLU A 21 17.32 10.76 19.41
CA GLU A 21 16.20 11.67 19.65
C GLU A 21 15.67 12.31 18.36
N ASN A 22 16.56 12.76 17.47
CA ASN A 22 16.18 13.32 16.16
C ASN A 22 15.48 12.27 15.28
N GLU A 23 15.95 11.02 15.30
CA GLU A 23 15.30 9.92 14.59
C GLU A 23 13.89 9.63 15.12
N ILE A 24 13.68 9.70 16.43
CA ILE A 24 12.35 9.55 17.04
C ILE A 24 11.43 10.68 16.57
N ILE A 25 11.88 11.93 16.66
CA ILE A 25 11.10 13.10 16.23
C ILE A 25 10.72 12.99 14.74
N LEU A 26 11.68 12.62 13.89
CA LEU A 26 11.46 12.46 12.46
C LEU A 26 10.47 11.34 12.13
N LYS A 27 10.60 10.18 12.78
CA LYS A 27 9.64 9.07 12.66
C LYS A 27 8.23 9.50 13.05
N GLU A 28 8.10 10.19 14.18
CA GLU A 28 6.81 10.69 14.67
C GLU A 28 6.18 11.68 13.69
N LYS A 29 6.95 12.65 13.17
CA LYS A 29 6.48 13.60 12.14
C LYS A 29 5.99 12.86 10.89
N LEU A 30 6.76 11.90 10.40
CA LEU A 30 6.38 11.06 9.25
C LEU A 30 5.07 10.31 9.50
N THR A 31 4.95 9.62 10.63
CA THR A 31 3.73 8.86 10.97
C THR A 31 2.51 9.77 11.05
N ILE A 32 2.62 10.95 11.66
CA ILE A 32 1.50 11.91 11.78
C ILE A 32 1.10 12.43 10.41
N LEU A 33 2.06 12.95 9.63
CA LEU A 33 1.79 13.53 8.31
C LEU A 33 1.19 12.50 7.36
N ARG A 34 1.69 11.26 7.37
CA ARG A 34 1.13 10.18 6.57
C ARG A 34 -0.29 9.84 6.95
N ARG A 35 -0.57 9.60 8.23
CA ARG A 35 -1.93 9.26 8.70
C ARG A 35 -2.90 10.43 8.52
N GLY A 36 -2.35 11.64 8.50
CA GLY A 36 -3.09 12.86 8.28
C GLY A 36 -3.48 13.12 6.82
N ILE A 37 -2.54 12.91 5.90
CA ILE A 37 -2.68 13.22 4.47
C ILE A 37 -3.32 12.05 3.69
N VAL A 38 -3.25 10.81 4.19
CA VAL A 38 -3.49 9.62 3.36
C VAL A 38 -4.76 8.83 3.73
N GLU A 39 -5.61 8.60 2.71
CA GLU A 39 -6.35 7.34 2.49
C GLU A 39 -5.77 6.49 1.31
N SER A 40 -4.82 6.98 0.49
CA SER A 40 -4.08 6.15 -0.50
C SER A 40 -2.70 6.72 -0.93
N VAL A 41 -1.71 5.86 -1.21
CA VAL A 41 -0.31 6.26 -1.53
C VAL A 41 -0.15 6.57 -3.03
N GLY A 42 -0.76 7.66 -3.49
CA GLY A 42 -0.50 8.19 -4.83
C GLY A 42 0.70 9.14 -4.89
N ALA A 43 1.25 9.39 -6.08
CA ALA A 43 2.37 10.32 -6.28
C ALA A 43 2.06 11.72 -5.73
N GLU A 44 0.83 12.20 -5.90
CA GLU A 44 0.38 13.49 -5.35
C GLU A 44 0.46 13.51 -3.81
N ASN A 45 0.03 12.43 -3.16
CA ASN A 45 0.07 12.33 -1.70
C ASN A 45 1.51 12.16 -1.19
N ALA A 46 2.39 11.52 -1.95
CA ALA A 46 3.81 11.44 -1.63
C ALA A 46 4.50 12.81 -1.70
N ILE A 47 4.23 13.59 -2.76
CA ILE A 47 4.73 14.97 -2.91
C ILE A 47 4.22 15.85 -1.78
N LYS A 48 2.90 15.81 -1.50
CA LYS A 48 2.30 16.56 -0.40
C LYS A 48 2.95 16.18 0.93
N THR A 49 3.05 14.89 1.24
CA THR A 49 3.70 14.42 2.48
C THR A 49 5.14 14.93 2.59
N ALA A 50 5.89 14.93 1.49
CA ALA A 50 7.27 15.43 1.47
C ALA A 50 7.35 16.95 1.70
N GLN A 51 6.43 17.75 1.11
CA GLN A 51 6.35 19.19 1.36
C GLN A 51 6.05 19.49 2.83
N CYS A 52 5.11 18.75 3.40
CA CYS A 52 4.73 18.90 4.81
C CYS A 52 5.87 18.53 5.75
N LEU A 53 6.62 17.49 5.38
CA LEU A 53 7.78 17.07 6.12
C LEU A 53 8.87 18.14 6.07
N TYR A 54 9.15 18.72 4.90
CA TYR A 54 10.11 19.81 4.77
C TYR A 54 9.80 20.97 5.73
N GLU A 55 8.57 21.48 5.68
CA GLU A 55 8.11 22.54 6.59
C GLU A 55 8.22 22.11 8.05
N ALA A 56 7.77 20.91 8.41
CA ALA A 56 7.86 20.43 9.78
C ALA A 56 9.30 20.26 10.29
N LEU A 57 10.29 20.00 9.42
CA LEU A 57 11.68 19.83 9.83
C LEU A 57 12.44 21.17 9.87
N TYR A 58 12.20 22.08 8.92
CA TYR A 58 13.00 23.29 8.74
C TYR A 58 12.28 24.60 9.09
N HIS A 59 10.95 24.58 9.16
CA HIS A 59 10.09 25.72 9.49
C HIS A 59 9.00 25.31 10.51
N PRO A 60 9.35 24.71 11.67
CA PRO A 60 8.38 24.22 12.64
C PRO A 60 7.42 25.30 13.15
N GLU A 61 7.79 26.57 13.05
CA GLU A 61 6.95 27.74 13.34
C GLU A 61 5.73 27.88 12.41
N ASN A 62 5.79 27.33 11.19
CA ASN A 62 4.73 27.43 10.18
C ASN A 62 3.76 26.24 10.21
N VAL A 63 3.97 25.27 11.10
CA VAL A 63 3.22 24.01 11.15
C VAL A 63 1.72 24.21 11.38
N ASP A 64 1.31 25.24 12.13
CA ASP A 64 -0.10 25.49 12.40
C ASP A 64 -0.85 25.92 11.12
N SER A 65 -0.25 26.82 10.32
CA SER A 65 -0.79 27.18 9.00
C SER A 65 -0.83 25.99 8.05
N LEU A 66 0.19 25.12 8.12
CA LEU A 66 0.26 23.90 7.33
C LEU A 66 -0.89 22.92 7.67
N ILE A 67 -1.20 22.73 8.96
CA ILE A 67 -2.29 21.86 9.43
C ILE A 67 -3.65 22.33 8.87
N ASP A 68 -3.87 23.64 8.86
CA ASP A 68 -5.12 24.25 8.38
C ASP A 68 -5.25 24.17 6.86
N GLU A 69 -4.19 24.49 6.11
CA GLU A 69 -4.19 24.48 4.63
C GLU A 69 -4.35 23.07 4.05
N LEU A 70 -3.67 22.09 4.64
CA LEU A 70 -3.68 20.72 4.13
C LEU A 70 -4.96 19.96 4.43
N ARG A 71 -5.90 20.57 5.18
CA ARG A 71 -7.13 19.94 5.66
C ARG A 71 -6.83 18.53 6.14
N ILE A 72 -5.82 18.39 6.99
CA ILE A 72 -5.42 17.07 7.49
C ILE A 72 -6.64 16.49 8.23
N LYS A 73 -7.43 15.67 7.52
CA LYS A 73 -8.82 15.33 7.92
C LYS A 73 -8.90 14.50 9.20
N ASN A 74 -7.75 14.06 9.69
CA ASN A 74 -7.61 13.14 10.82
C ASN A 74 -6.68 13.67 11.93
N VAL A 75 -6.29 14.95 11.93
CA VAL A 75 -5.44 15.51 13.03
C VAL A 75 -6.07 15.32 14.40
N GLU A 76 -7.39 15.42 14.47
CA GLU A 76 -8.16 15.24 15.71
C GLU A 76 -7.96 13.86 16.36
N LYS A 77 -7.44 12.86 15.62
CA LYS A 77 -7.07 11.55 16.17
C LYS A 77 -5.72 11.54 16.90
N PHE A 78 -4.94 12.61 16.83
CA PHE A 78 -3.59 12.70 17.40
C PHE A 78 -3.32 14.00 18.20
N PRO A 79 -4.21 14.42 19.12
CA PRO A 79 -4.09 15.70 19.82
C PRO A 79 -2.78 15.81 20.62
N ASN A 80 -2.32 14.70 21.20
CA ASN A 80 -1.11 14.64 22.02
C ASN A 80 0.20 14.48 21.21
N ARG A 81 0.12 14.27 19.88
CA ARG A 81 1.30 14.09 19.01
C ARG A 81 1.57 15.33 18.14
N LEU A 82 0.65 16.29 18.07
CA LEU A 82 0.86 17.55 17.34
C LEU A 82 2.05 18.37 17.85
N SER A 83 2.39 18.25 19.13
CA SER A 83 3.61 18.84 19.69
C SER A 83 4.88 18.32 19.00
N MET A 84 4.88 17.08 18.48
CA MET A 84 5.99 16.52 17.72
C MET A 84 6.14 17.17 16.35
N LEU A 85 5.03 17.55 15.68
CA LEU A 85 5.10 18.34 14.44
C LEU A 85 5.78 19.69 14.68
N ARG A 86 5.56 20.31 15.84
CA ARG A 86 6.16 21.60 16.22
C ARG A 86 7.57 21.49 16.81
N SER A 87 8.03 20.27 17.10
CA SER A 87 9.34 20.07 17.72
C SER A 87 10.46 20.29 16.69
N ALA A 88 11.34 21.26 16.92
CA ALA A 88 12.51 21.47 16.10
C ALA A 88 13.49 20.28 16.25
N LEU A 89 14.14 19.90 15.16
CA LEU A 89 15.26 18.96 15.25
C LEU A 89 16.46 19.65 15.90
N LYS A 90 17.22 18.92 16.71
CA LYS A 90 18.45 19.42 17.32
C LYS A 90 19.62 19.22 16.35
N ILE A 91 19.57 19.85 15.17
CA ILE A 91 20.60 19.72 14.13
C ILE A 91 21.15 21.10 13.77
N SER A 92 22.47 21.18 13.56
CA SER A 92 23.11 22.27 12.84
C SER A 92 23.48 21.76 11.46
N LEU A 93 22.66 22.04 10.45
CA LEU A 93 22.98 21.66 9.08
C LEU A 93 23.95 22.68 8.48
N GLU A 94 24.98 22.20 7.79
CA GLU A 94 25.85 23.06 6.98
C GLU A 94 25.09 23.65 5.78
N LYS A 95 24.09 22.93 5.27
CA LYS A 95 23.20 23.36 4.19
C LYS A 95 21.82 22.73 4.34
N VAL A 96 20.80 23.57 4.40
CA VAL A 96 19.40 23.15 4.27
C VAL A 96 19.11 22.90 2.77
N PRO A 97 18.50 21.77 2.38
CA PRO A 97 18.14 21.52 0.98
C PRO A 97 17.10 22.53 0.49
N THR A 98 16.97 22.72 -0.82
CA THR A 98 15.80 23.46 -1.32
C THR A 98 14.54 22.62 -1.15
N VAL A 99 13.38 23.28 -1.14
CA VAL A 99 12.08 22.58 -1.08
C VAL A 99 11.96 21.57 -2.22
N GLU A 100 12.35 21.95 -3.44
CA GLU A 100 12.24 21.11 -4.63
C GLU A 100 13.17 19.89 -4.56
N GLU A 101 14.42 20.08 -4.15
CA GLU A 101 15.41 19.02 -3.96
C GLU A 101 14.91 17.99 -2.93
N PHE A 102 14.46 18.49 -1.77
CA PHE A 102 13.95 17.65 -0.71
C PHE A 102 12.69 16.89 -1.14
N VAL A 103 11.70 17.60 -1.68
CA VAL A 103 10.40 17.01 -2.06
C VAL A 103 10.57 15.92 -3.10
N SER A 104 11.41 16.16 -4.12
CA SER A 104 11.73 15.19 -5.16
C SER A 104 12.35 13.91 -4.58
N ARG A 105 13.43 14.06 -3.78
CA ARG A 105 14.14 12.93 -3.17
C ARG A 105 13.26 12.12 -2.23
N ILE A 106 12.46 12.78 -1.40
CA ILE A 106 11.58 12.12 -0.41
C ILE A 106 10.37 11.47 -1.07
N ALA A 107 9.73 12.12 -2.06
CA ALA A 107 8.64 11.50 -2.82
C ALA A 107 9.13 10.25 -3.59
N ARG A 108 10.36 10.29 -4.09
CA ARG A 108 11.01 9.11 -4.67
C ARG A 108 11.29 8.04 -3.61
N ALA A 109 11.80 8.38 -2.43
CA ALA A 109 12.00 7.41 -1.35
C ALA A 109 10.70 6.67 -0.99
N PHE A 110 9.60 7.41 -0.82
CA PHE A 110 8.26 6.86 -0.50
C PHE A 110 7.74 5.87 -1.54
N THR A 111 8.01 6.11 -2.82
CA THR A 111 7.37 5.35 -3.91
C THR A 111 8.29 4.30 -4.51
N SER A 112 9.59 4.58 -4.53
CA SER A 112 10.54 3.87 -5.38
C SER A 112 11.55 3.02 -4.66
N GLU A 113 11.88 3.35 -3.42
CA GLU A 113 13.00 2.75 -2.67
C GLU A 113 12.53 1.91 -1.48
N ALA A 114 11.26 2.04 -1.10
CA ALA A 114 10.64 1.19 -0.10
C ALA A 114 10.64 -0.29 -0.51
N ASN A 115 11.09 -1.17 0.39
CA ASN A 115 11.10 -2.61 0.18
C ASN A 115 9.71 -3.22 0.45
N PHE A 116 8.87 -3.30 -0.58
CA PHE A 116 7.51 -3.84 -0.43
C PHE A 116 7.45 -5.38 -0.35
N SER A 117 8.54 -6.10 -0.60
CA SER A 117 8.52 -7.57 -0.58
C SER A 117 8.25 -8.13 0.83
N GLU A 118 8.77 -7.46 1.86
CA GLU A 118 8.58 -7.82 3.27
C GLU A 118 7.19 -7.43 3.82
N CYS A 119 6.43 -6.66 3.05
CA CYS A 119 5.10 -6.20 3.41
C CYS A 119 4.02 -7.22 3.04
N ILE A 120 4.34 -8.29 2.33
CA ILE A 120 3.37 -9.31 1.91
C ILE A 120 2.93 -10.13 3.13
N TYR A 121 1.63 -10.35 3.27
CA TYR A 121 1.09 -11.20 4.33
C TYR A 121 1.54 -12.65 4.13
N ALA A 122 1.85 -13.35 5.23
CA ALA A 122 2.18 -14.77 5.19
C ALA A 122 1.04 -15.58 4.55
N GLY A 123 1.38 -16.47 3.62
CA GLY A 123 0.43 -17.29 2.88
C GLY A 123 -0.24 -16.59 1.69
N ALA A 124 -0.04 -15.29 1.46
CA ALA A 124 -0.63 -14.59 0.31
C ALA A 124 -0.22 -15.21 -1.04
N ASP A 125 1.07 -15.53 -1.22
CA ASP A 125 1.58 -16.17 -2.43
C ASP A 125 0.96 -17.57 -2.64
N GLU A 126 0.85 -18.38 -1.58
CA GLU A 126 0.19 -19.70 -1.64
C GLU A 126 -1.28 -19.57 -2.07
N GLN A 127 -2.01 -18.59 -1.52
CA GLN A 127 -3.40 -18.36 -1.90
C GLN A 127 -3.52 -17.87 -3.35
N LEU A 128 -2.60 -17.01 -3.79
CA LEU A 128 -2.53 -16.58 -5.18
C LEU A 128 -2.25 -17.74 -6.14
N GLU A 129 -1.33 -18.64 -5.79
CA GLU A 129 -1.04 -19.86 -6.56
C GLU A 129 -2.30 -20.72 -6.72
N ASN A 130 -2.97 -21.04 -5.61
CA ASN A 130 -4.21 -21.81 -5.63
C ASN A 130 -5.29 -21.18 -6.51
N MET A 131 -5.47 -19.85 -6.45
CA MET A 131 -6.44 -19.14 -7.31
C MET A 131 -6.06 -19.22 -8.79
N VAL A 132 -4.78 -19.02 -9.11
CA VAL A 132 -4.29 -19.06 -10.48
C VAL A 132 -4.46 -20.44 -11.09
N GLU A 133 -4.29 -21.51 -10.32
CA GLU A 133 -4.56 -22.89 -10.76
C GLU A 133 -6.02 -23.10 -11.19
N MET A 134 -6.97 -22.42 -10.53
CA MET A 134 -8.39 -22.54 -10.82
C MET A 134 -8.86 -21.62 -11.96
N GLY A 135 -8.26 -20.44 -12.12
CA GLY A 135 -8.75 -19.46 -13.11
C GLY A 135 -7.95 -18.16 -13.21
N PRO A 136 -8.38 -17.22 -14.08
CA PRO A 136 -7.72 -15.92 -14.22
C PRO A 136 -7.87 -15.05 -12.96
N VAL A 137 -6.78 -14.40 -12.55
CA VAL A 137 -6.75 -13.51 -11.38
C VAL A 137 -6.52 -12.05 -11.80
N ARG A 138 -7.36 -11.15 -11.31
CA ARG A 138 -7.28 -9.71 -11.51
C ARG A 138 -7.04 -9.05 -10.17
N ILE A 139 -5.80 -8.64 -9.95
CA ILE A 139 -5.42 -7.88 -8.76
C ILE A 139 -5.72 -6.41 -9.05
N TRP A 140 -6.50 -5.74 -8.19
CA TRP A 140 -6.72 -4.30 -8.29
C TRP A 140 -6.07 -3.52 -7.16
N THR A 141 -5.93 -2.21 -7.35
CA THR A 141 -5.70 -1.25 -6.27
C THR A 141 -6.38 0.07 -6.66
N ALA A 142 -6.68 0.89 -5.66
CA ALA A 142 -7.06 2.27 -5.86
C ALA A 142 -5.83 3.18 -5.83
N GLY A 143 -5.73 4.11 -6.78
CA GLY A 143 -4.73 5.16 -6.75
C GLY A 143 -4.41 5.77 -8.12
N ASP A 144 -3.47 6.70 -8.13
CA ASP A 144 -3.07 7.45 -9.31
C ASP A 144 -2.38 6.56 -10.37
N VAL A 145 -2.94 6.55 -11.58
CA VAL A 145 -2.51 5.60 -12.62
C VAL A 145 -1.20 6.02 -13.27
N HIS A 146 -0.97 7.32 -13.43
CA HIS A 146 0.09 7.85 -14.30
C HIS A 146 1.34 8.31 -13.56
N GLY A 147 1.25 8.58 -12.26
CA GLY A 147 2.29 9.29 -11.52
C GLY A 147 2.40 10.74 -11.96
N LEU A 148 3.48 11.40 -11.54
CA LEU A 148 3.73 12.81 -11.79
C LEU A 148 5.18 13.03 -12.23
N ILE A 149 5.42 14.18 -12.86
CA ILE A 149 6.77 14.72 -13.07
C ILE A 149 6.91 15.85 -12.05
N ASP A 150 7.96 15.83 -11.25
CA ASP A 150 8.20 16.88 -10.27
C ASP A 150 8.88 18.11 -10.88
N ALA A 151 9.13 19.12 -10.05
CA ALA A 151 9.76 20.38 -10.48
C ALA A 151 11.20 20.20 -11.03
N ASN A 152 11.88 19.09 -10.70
CA ASN A 152 13.21 18.76 -11.19
C ASN A 152 13.19 17.91 -12.47
N GLY A 153 11.99 17.64 -13.01
CA GLY A 153 11.83 16.78 -14.18
C GLY A 153 11.94 15.28 -13.87
N GLU A 154 12.02 14.88 -12.60
CA GLU A 154 12.05 13.48 -12.23
C GLU A 154 10.65 12.87 -12.23
N LYS A 155 10.56 11.61 -12.68
CA LYS A 155 9.30 10.87 -12.72
C LYS A 155 9.02 10.20 -11.39
N ILE A 156 8.02 10.71 -10.66
CA ILE A 156 7.49 10.07 -9.45
C ILE A 156 6.42 9.04 -9.86
N PRO A 157 6.65 7.73 -9.63
CA PRO A 157 5.70 6.72 -10.05
C PRO A 157 4.43 6.79 -9.23
N GLY A 158 3.30 6.84 -9.93
CA GLY A 158 2.00 6.61 -9.32
C GLY A 158 1.80 5.14 -8.95
N SER A 159 0.62 4.83 -8.46
CA SER A 159 0.19 3.54 -7.95
C SER A 159 0.45 2.40 -8.95
N LYS A 160 0.25 2.63 -10.26
CA LYS A 160 0.59 1.64 -11.30
C LYS A 160 2.09 1.36 -11.41
N GLY A 161 2.92 2.40 -11.24
CA GLY A 161 4.38 2.28 -11.25
C GLY A 161 4.90 1.55 -10.02
N GLN A 162 4.33 1.86 -8.84
CA GLN A 162 4.62 1.19 -7.58
C GLN A 162 4.21 -0.29 -7.62
N LEU A 163 3.01 -0.59 -8.12
CA LEU A 163 2.56 -1.98 -8.32
C LEU A 163 3.43 -2.76 -9.28
N LYS A 164 3.95 -2.13 -10.35
CA LYS A 164 4.92 -2.82 -11.23
C LYS A 164 6.18 -3.24 -10.46
N LYS A 165 6.61 -2.47 -9.45
CA LYS A 165 7.74 -2.86 -8.59
C LYS A 165 7.36 -4.02 -7.70
N ILE A 166 6.20 -3.96 -7.07
CA ILE A 166 5.65 -5.06 -6.26
C ILE A 166 5.54 -6.35 -7.07
N VAL A 167 4.97 -6.29 -8.28
CA VAL A 167 4.90 -7.44 -9.20
C VAL A 167 6.28 -7.96 -9.56
N LYS A 168 7.29 -7.08 -9.68
CA LYS A 168 8.66 -7.48 -10.02
C LYS A 168 9.46 -8.02 -8.82
N ALA A 169 9.15 -7.57 -7.61
CA ALA A 169 9.87 -7.86 -6.38
C ALA A 169 9.23 -8.97 -5.53
N GLY A 170 7.96 -9.32 -5.79
CA GLY A 170 7.24 -10.37 -5.07
C GLY A 170 6.87 -11.58 -5.94
N GLY A 171 6.22 -12.56 -5.31
CA GLY A 171 5.84 -13.86 -5.91
C GLY A 171 4.95 -13.76 -7.16
N ILE A 172 4.20 -12.67 -7.34
CA ILE A 172 3.25 -12.49 -8.46
C ILE A 172 3.90 -12.73 -9.83
N ARG A 173 5.11 -12.20 -10.09
CA ARG A 173 5.78 -12.42 -11.39
C ARG A 173 6.24 -13.86 -11.54
N GLU A 174 6.73 -14.47 -10.47
CA GLU A 174 7.22 -15.84 -10.48
C GLU A 174 6.07 -16.82 -10.72
N ILE A 175 4.98 -16.69 -9.96
CA ILE A 175 3.73 -17.44 -10.12
C ILE A 175 3.21 -17.29 -11.55
N ARG A 176 3.05 -16.06 -12.03
CA ARG A 176 2.58 -15.81 -13.41
C ARG A 176 3.49 -16.44 -14.47
N ASN A 177 4.80 -16.37 -14.28
CA ASN A 177 5.76 -16.92 -15.24
C ASN A 177 5.75 -18.44 -15.22
N ARG A 178 5.71 -19.06 -14.04
CA ARG A 178 5.65 -20.51 -13.87
C ARG A 178 4.38 -21.06 -14.51
N THR A 179 3.20 -20.62 -14.04
CA THR A 179 1.92 -21.05 -14.60
C THR A 179 1.81 -20.73 -16.10
N GLY A 180 2.34 -19.58 -16.53
CA GLY A 180 2.25 -19.20 -17.93
C GLY A 180 3.11 -20.03 -18.85
N ARG A 181 4.29 -20.47 -18.40
CA ARG A 181 5.11 -21.42 -19.17
C ARG A 181 4.48 -22.81 -19.21
N ASP A 182 3.79 -23.20 -18.14
CA ASP A 182 3.08 -24.48 -18.11
C ASP A 182 1.88 -24.48 -19.07
N ARG A 183 1.14 -23.36 -19.18
CA ARG A 183 -0.01 -23.20 -20.08
C ARG A 183 0.36 -22.86 -21.52
N TYR A 184 1.44 -22.11 -21.71
CA TYR A 184 1.92 -21.63 -23.01
C TYR A 184 3.42 -21.95 -23.11
N PRO A 185 3.78 -23.17 -23.56
CA PRO A 185 5.18 -23.59 -23.64
C PRO A 185 6.00 -22.78 -24.66
N ASP A 186 5.34 -22.27 -25.71
CA ASP A 186 5.94 -21.36 -26.67
C ASP A 186 6.18 -19.97 -26.06
N ALA A 187 7.34 -19.39 -26.32
CA ALA A 187 7.77 -18.14 -25.69
C ALA A 187 6.96 -16.93 -26.19
N ASP A 188 6.58 -16.90 -27.47
CA ASP A 188 5.83 -15.80 -28.06
C ASP A 188 4.38 -15.84 -27.58
N ASP A 189 3.79 -17.03 -27.55
CA ASP A 189 2.45 -17.24 -26.97
C ASP A 189 2.43 -16.90 -25.47
N PHE A 190 3.44 -17.31 -24.70
CA PHE A 190 3.56 -16.92 -23.30
C PHE A 190 3.61 -15.39 -23.14
N ILE A 191 4.39 -14.69 -23.95
CA ILE A 191 4.50 -13.22 -23.88
C ILE A 191 3.15 -12.55 -24.14
N LYS A 192 2.40 -13.08 -25.10
CA LYS A 192 1.07 -12.59 -25.49
C LYS A 192 0.02 -12.85 -24.40
N HIS A 193 0.02 -14.03 -23.81
CA HIS A 193 -1.05 -14.50 -22.92
C HIS A 193 -0.75 -14.39 -21.41
N LYS A 194 0.48 -14.07 -20.98
CA LYS A 194 0.81 -14.01 -19.53
C LYS A 194 -0.09 -13.07 -18.70
N LYS A 195 -0.62 -12.00 -19.30
CA LYS A 195 -1.53 -11.06 -18.61
C LYS A 195 -2.93 -11.65 -18.40
N GLU A 196 -3.27 -12.70 -19.14
CA GLU A 196 -4.54 -13.39 -19.01
C GLU A 196 -4.60 -14.22 -17.72
N ILE A 197 -3.43 -14.64 -17.24
CA ILE A 197 -3.24 -15.43 -16.02
C ILE A 197 -3.39 -14.52 -14.80
N ILE A 198 -2.44 -13.60 -14.61
CA ILE A 198 -2.50 -12.55 -13.59
C ILE A 198 -2.34 -11.20 -14.28
N SER A 199 -3.34 -10.34 -14.12
CA SER A 199 -3.26 -8.92 -14.47
C SER A 199 -3.35 -8.08 -13.20
N VAL A 200 -2.59 -6.99 -13.19
CA VAL A 200 -2.66 -5.98 -12.12
C VAL A 200 -3.24 -4.70 -12.71
N LEU A 201 -4.31 -4.23 -12.11
CA LEU A 201 -5.12 -3.10 -12.56
C LEU A 201 -5.08 -1.98 -11.52
N THR A 202 -5.11 -0.75 -11.99
CA THR A 202 -5.04 0.45 -11.15
C THR A 202 -5.98 1.48 -11.74
N SER A 203 -6.74 2.13 -10.87
CA SER A 203 -7.61 3.25 -11.20
C SER A 203 -7.78 4.11 -9.96
N GLU A 204 -8.10 5.38 -10.12
CA GLU A 204 -8.44 6.26 -8.98
C GLU A 204 -9.64 5.72 -8.19
N LYS A 205 -10.57 5.04 -8.90
CA LYS A 205 -11.73 4.35 -8.32
C LYS A 205 -11.73 2.89 -8.77
N LYS A 206 -12.00 1.96 -7.85
CA LYS A 206 -12.07 0.51 -8.14
C LYS A 206 -13.25 0.14 -9.04
N ILE A 207 -14.42 0.78 -8.87
CA ILE A 207 -15.65 0.40 -9.58
C ILE A 207 -15.51 0.37 -11.11
N PRO A 208 -14.94 1.39 -11.78
CA PRO A 208 -14.66 1.32 -13.22
C PRO A 208 -13.83 0.10 -13.67
N LEU A 209 -12.97 -0.46 -12.81
CA LEU A 209 -12.20 -1.66 -13.13
C LEU A 209 -13.09 -2.91 -13.19
N ILE A 210 -14.16 -2.99 -12.39
CA ILE A 210 -15.12 -4.11 -12.42
C ILE A 210 -15.72 -4.25 -13.81
N LEU A 211 -16.14 -3.13 -14.42
CA LEU A 211 -16.72 -3.12 -15.77
C LEU A 211 -15.77 -3.71 -16.81
N LEU A 212 -14.48 -3.34 -16.74
CA LEU A 212 -13.45 -3.84 -17.63
C LEU A 212 -13.21 -5.34 -17.40
N ILE A 213 -13.07 -5.76 -16.15
CA ILE A 213 -12.83 -7.15 -15.77
C ILE A 213 -14.03 -8.03 -16.17
N GLY A 214 -15.25 -7.59 -15.90
CA GLY A 214 -16.47 -8.33 -16.23
C GLY A 214 -16.62 -8.56 -17.73
N LYS A 215 -16.28 -7.57 -18.57
CA LYS A 215 -16.24 -7.78 -20.03
C LYS A 215 -15.23 -8.87 -20.41
N GLU A 216 -14.02 -8.79 -19.87
CA GLU A 216 -12.97 -9.79 -20.12
C GLU A 216 -13.39 -11.20 -19.65
N PHE A 217 -13.99 -11.30 -18.47
CA PHE A 217 -14.45 -12.57 -17.90
C PHE A 217 -15.57 -13.20 -18.73
N ARG A 218 -16.46 -12.38 -19.30
CA ARG A 218 -17.49 -12.86 -20.22
C ARG A 218 -16.88 -13.44 -21.50
N GLU A 219 -15.90 -12.75 -22.08
CA GLU A 219 -15.17 -13.22 -23.27
C GLU A 219 -14.45 -14.56 -23.01
N LYS A 220 -14.06 -14.81 -21.76
CA LYS A 220 -13.38 -16.03 -21.31
C LYS A 220 -14.32 -17.14 -20.83
N GLY A 221 -15.64 -16.92 -20.85
CA GLY A 221 -16.62 -17.91 -20.39
C GLY A 221 -16.51 -18.20 -18.89
N ILE A 222 -16.11 -17.21 -18.09
CA ILE A 222 -16.17 -17.29 -16.62
C ILE A 222 -17.63 -17.33 -16.19
N GLU A 223 -17.95 -18.24 -15.28
CA GLU A 223 -19.31 -18.46 -14.79
C GLU A 223 -19.51 -17.87 -13.39
N ILE A 224 -18.50 -18.04 -12.53
CA ILE A 224 -18.47 -17.49 -11.17
C ILE A 224 -17.33 -16.48 -10.99
N VAL A 225 -17.64 -15.34 -10.38
CA VAL A 225 -16.65 -14.33 -10.03
C VAL A 225 -16.45 -14.33 -8.51
N VAL A 226 -15.24 -14.64 -8.09
CA VAL A 226 -14.84 -14.57 -6.68
C VAL A 226 -14.23 -13.21 -6.43
N ILE A 227 -14.80 -12.45 -5.48
CA ILE A 227 -14.35 -11.10 -5.15
C ILE A 227 -13.75 -11.13 -3.74
N ILE A 228 -12.47 -10.80 -3.62
CA ILE A 228 -11.71 -10.85 -2.37
C ILE A 228 -11.25 -9.43 -2.04
N GLU A 229 -11.72 -8.86 -0.94
CA GLU A 229 -11.52 -7.44 -0.61
C GLU A 229 -11.52 -7.26 0.92
N ASP A 230 -10.74 -6.29 1.43
CA ASP A 230 -10.67 -5.94 2.86
C ASP A 230 -11.75 -4.91 3.26
N ASN A 231 -12.08 -4.01 2.35
CA ASN A 231 -13.07 -2.98 2.55
C ASN A 231 -14.48 -3.48 2.18
N LEU A 232 -15.30 -3.72 3.20
CA LEU A 232 -16.65 -4.25 3.03
C LEU A 232 -17.54 -3.38 2.11
N LYS A 233 -17.37 -2.05 2.11
CA LYS A 233 -18.15 -1.17 1.20
C LYS A 233 -17.79 -1.44 -0.25
N ASN A 234 -16.50 -1.58 -0.56
CA ASN A 234 -16.05 -1.91 -1.92
C ASN A 234 -16.52 -3.31 -2.33
N LEU A 235 -16.48 -4.28 -1.40
CA LEU A 235 -16.93 -5.65 -1.67
C LEU A 235 -18.41 -5.72 -2.02
N ILE A 236 -19.27 -5.02 -1.27
CA ILE A 236 -20.72 -4.94 -1.53
C ILE A 236 -20.97 -4.36 -2.92
N LEU A 237 -20.39 -3.19 -3.21
CA LEU A 237 -20.57 -2.52 -4.50
C LEU A 237 -20.04 -3.40 -5.64
N ALA A 238 -18.92 -4.11 -5.43
CA ALA A 238 -18.37 -4.98 -6.43
C ALA A 238 -19.25 -6.19 -6.73
N GLU A 239 -19.81 -6.82 -5.70
CA GLU A 239 -20.74 -7.92 -5.86
C GLU A 239 -22.01 -7.48 -6.60
N GLU A 240 -22.56 -6.30 -6.27
CA GLU A 240 -23.74 -5.76 -6.94
C GLU A 240 -23.50 -5.59 -8.45
N GLU A 241 -22.39 -4.96 -8.83
CA GLU A 241 -22.00 -4.74 -10.23
C GLU A 241 -21.77 -6.07 -10.99
N ILE A 242 -21.08 -7.03 -10.36
CA ILE A 242 -20.84 -8.36 -10.95
C ILE A 242 -22.16 -9.13 -11.18
N LYS A 243 -23.08 -9.07 -10.22
CA LYS A 243 -24.41 -9.68 -10.36
C LYS A 243 -25.25 -9.01 -11.44
N GLN A 244 -25.20 -7.68 -11.55
CA GLN A 244 -25.88 -6.94 -12.63
C GLN A 244 -25.35 -7.32 -14.02
N MET A 245 -24.08 -7.74 -14.12
CA MET A 245 -23.50 -8.28 -15.35
C MET A 245 -23.90 -9.73 -15.66
N GLY A 246 -24.66 -10.39 -14.79
CA GLY A 246 -25.16 -11.75 -14.97
C GLY A 246 -24.21 -12.86 -14.53
N PHE A 247 -23.18 -12.54 -13.75
CA PHE A 247 -22.30 -13.56 -13.18
C PHE A 247 -22.86 -14.10 -11.85
N GLU A 248 -22.56 -15.36 -11.55
CA GLU A 248 -22.58 -15.81 -10.17
C GLU A 248 -21.45 -15.12 -9.40
N SER A 249 -21.69 -14.75 -8.15
CA SER A 249 -20.70 -14.03 -7.34
C SER A 249 -20.48 -14.72 -6.00
N LEU A 250 -19.22 -14.94 -5.66
CA LEU A 250 -18.78 -15.40 -4.35
C LEU A 250 -17.90 -14.33 -3.69
N PRO A 251 -18.47 -13.45 -2.86
CA PRO A 251 -17.67 -12.47 -2.15
C PRO A 251 -16.98 -13.09 -0.92
N ILE A 252 -15.74 -12.67 -0.68
CA ILE A 252 -14.91 -13.05 0.46
C ILE A 252 -14.34 -11.78 1.09
N TRP A 253 -14.76 -11.50 2.32
CA TRP A 253 -14.28 -10.35 3.09
C TRP A 253 -13.06 -10.73 3.92
N ILE A 254 -11.90 -10.15 3.62
CA ILE A 254 -10.68 -10.36 4.40
C ILE A 254 -10.59 -9.31 5.51
N ARG A 255 -10.71 -9.73 6.75
CA ARG A 255 -10.75 -8.87 7.94
C ARG A 255 -9.35 -8.59 8.48
N GLN A 256 -8.47 -8.12 7.60
CA GLN A 256 -7.13 -7.68 7.95
C GLN A 256 -7.05 -6.14 7.99
N GLY A 257 -6.01 -5.62 8.63
CA GLY A 257 -5.76 -4.19 8.70
C GLY A 257 -6.81 -3.37 9.46
N ASP A 258 -6.86 -2.08 9.13
CA ASP A 258 -7.71 -1.09 9.78
C ASP A 258 -9.21 -1.20 9.44
N GLN A 259 -9.56 -2.03 8.44
CA GLN A 259 -10.92 -2.22 7.95
C GLN A 259 -11.65 -3.42 8.59
N ARG A 260 -10.96 -4.26 9.37
CA ARG A 260 -11.47 -5.55 9.90
C ARG A 260 -12.85 -5.54 10.57
N ASN A 261 -13.27 -4.40 11.11
CA ASN A 261 -14.56 -4.23 11.80
C ASN A 261 -15.39 -3.06 11.26
N ARG A 262 -15.01 -2.47 10.11
CA ARG A 262 -15.72 -1.31 9.56
C ARG A 262 -16.89 -1.78 8.71
N ILE A 263 -18.10 -1.61 9.25
CA ILE A 263 -19.35 -1.85 8.52
C ILE A 263 -19.94 -0.54 7.98
N PRO A 264 -20.57 -0.53 6.81
CA PRO A 264 -21.29 0.65 6.32
C PRO A 264 -22.44 1.03 7.26
N LYS A 265 -22.39 2.23 7.86
CA LYS A 265 -23.38 2.67 8.85
C LYS A 265 -24.82 2.74 8.30
N GLU A 266 -24.93 2.97 7.00
CA GLU A 266 -26.20 3.19 6.30
C GLU A 266 -27.03 1.91 6.11
N SER A 267 -26.46 0.73 6.36
CA SER A 267 -27.13 -0.54 6.09
C SER A 267 -28.14 -0.99 7.15
N GLY A 268 -28.01 -0.50 8.38
CA GLY A 268 -28.79 -0.97 9.52
C GLY A 268 -28.59 -2.47 9.85
N LYS A 269 -27.52 -3.10 9.35
CA LYS A 269 -27.20 -4.51 9.60
C LYS A 269 -26.10 -4.66 10.64
N GLU A 270 -26.26 -5.66 11.49
CA GLU A 270 -25.25 -6.05 12.48
C GLU A 270 -24.02 -6.72 11.83
N LEU A 271 -22.89 -6.72 12.53
CA LEU A 271 -21.64 -7.34 12.05
C LEU A 271 -21.84 -8.83 11.66
N GLU A 272 -22.59 -9.58 12.46
CA GLU A 272 -22.84 -11.02 12.24
C GLU A 272 -23.45 -11.30 10.87
N TYR A 273 -24.35 -10.43 10.40
CA TYR A 273 -24.93 -10.53 9.06
C TYR A 273 -23.83 -10.48 7.99
N TYR A 274 -22.88 -9.57 8.13
CA TYR A 274 -21.78 -9.40 7.18
C TYR A 274 -20.78 -10.54 7.23
N LEU A 275 -20.47 -11.06 8.42
CA LEU A 275 -19.56 -12.18 8.58
C LEU A 275 -20.05 -13.41 7.79
N GLN A 276 -21.34 -13.71 7.91
CA GLN A 276 -21.97 -14.83 7.23
C GLN A 276 -22.15 -14.55 5.72
N ARG A 277 -22.69 -13.38 5.36
CA ARG A 277 -23.05 -13.05 3.97
C ARG A 277 -21.87 -12.92 3.02
N TYR A 278 -20.71 -12.48 3.54
CA TYR A 278 -19.52 -12.19 2.75
C TYR A 278 -18.34 -13.12 3.09
N ASN A 279 -18.64 -14.33 3.60
CA ASN A 279 -17.65 -15.38 3.88
C ASN A 279 -16.42 -14.89 4.65
N ALA A 280 -16.63 -14.06 5.66
CA ALA A 280 -15.55 -13.28 6.25
C ALA A 280 -14.45 -14.17 6.83
N GLN A 281 -13.20 -13.85 6.51
CA GLN A 281 -12.01 -14.52 7.01
C GLN A 281 -11.13 -13.52 7.75
N ASP A 282 -10.57 -13.91 8.89
CA ASP A 282 -9.65 -13.04 9.63
C ASP A 282 -8.27 -12.88 8.94
N SER A 283 -8.01 -13.71 7.92
CA SER A 283 -6.75 -13.72 7.17
C SER A 283 -6.94 -14.25 5.76
N VAL A 284 -6.07 -13.79 4.84
CA VAL A 284 -5.89 -14.28 3.47
C VAL A 284 -5.76 -15.80 3.41
N THR A 285 -5.13 -16.42 4.41
CA THR A 285 -4.96 -17.88 4.50
C THR A 285 -6.30 -18.65 4.54
N GLY A 286 -7.40 -17.99 4.90
CA GLY A 286 -8.74 -18.57 4.90
C GLY A 286 -9.40 -18.68 3.52
N ILE A 287 -8.87 -18.04 2.48
CA ILE A 287 -9.50 -18.00 1.13
C ILE A 287 -9.74 -19.42 0.60
N CYS A 288 -8.71 -20.27 0.57
CA CYS A 288 -8.84 -21.64 0.08
C CYS A 288 -9.86 -22.47 0.86
N LYS A 289 -10.03 -22.22 2.17
CA LYS A 289 -11.06 -22.89 2.97
C LYS A 289 -12.46 -22.53 2.49
N VAL A 290 -12.70 -21.25 2.19
CA VAL A 290 -13.98 -20.77 1.64
C VAL A 290 -14.22 -21.37 0.26
N LEU A 291 -13.22 -21.34 -0.63
CA LEU A 291 -13.33 -21.89 -1.98
C LEU A 291 -13.68 -23.38 -1.96
N LYS A 292 -12.98 -24.17 -1.12
CA LYS A 292 -13.27 -25.60 -0.94
C LYS A 292 -14.66 -25.85 -0.36
N GLY A 293 -15.09 -25.03 0.62
CA GLY A 293 -16.42 -25.13 1.22
C GLY A 293 -17.56 -24.89 0.22
N HIS A 294 -17.31 -24.11 -0.83
CA HIS A 294 -18.25 -23.85 -1.93
C HIS A 294 -17.98 -24.71 -3.17
N SER A 295 -17.10 -25.70 -3.08
CA SER A 295 -16.71 -26.58 -4.20
C SER A 295 -16.19 -25.83 -5.44
N ILE A 296 -15.55 -24.66 -5.24
CA ILE A 296 -14.93 -23.90 -6.32
C ILE A 296 -13.68 -24.63 -6.81
N SER A 297 -13.60 -24.86 -8.12
CA SER A 297 -12.50 -25.56 -8.79
C SER A 297 -12.32 -25.01 -10.21
N ALA A 298 -11.35 -25.51 -10.98
CA ALA A 298 -11.21 -25.10 -12.38
C ALA A 298 -12.45 -25.44 -13.23
N GLU A 299 -13.19 -26.50 -12.88
CA GLU A 299 -14.40 -26.93 -13.61
C GLU A 299 -15.56 -25.94 -13.46
N SER A 300 -15.64 -25.22 -12.34
CA SER A 300 -16.64 -24.16 -12.13
C SER A 300 -16.28 -22.84 -12.86
N LYS A 301 -15.21 -22.83 -13.67
CA LYS A 301 -14.72 -21.68 -14.44
C LYS A 301 -14.69 -20.35 -13.64
N PRO A 302 -13.98 -20.31 -12.48
CA PRO A 302 -13.93 -19.13 -11.65
C PRO A 302 -13.02 -18.05 -12.23
N GLY A 303 -13.40 -16.79 -12.08
CA GLY A 303 -12.54 -15.62 -12.27
C GLY A 303 -12.37 -14.89 -10.94
N PHE A 304 -11.16 -14.47 -10.60
CA PHE A 304 -10.86 -13.86 -9.30
C PHE A 304 -10.59 -12.37 -9.46
N ILE A 305 -11.23 -11.58 -8.61
CA ILE A 305 -10.96 -10.15 -8.43
C ILE A 305 -10.45 -9.98 -7.00
N VAL A 306 -9.23 -9.48 -6.84
CA VAL A 306 -8.54 -9.50 -5.55
C VAL A 306 -7.97 -8.12 -5.26
N ASP A 307 -8.27 -7.58 -4.08
CA ASP A 307 -7.55 -6.41 -3.62
C ASP A 307 -6.09 -6.70 -3.32
N TYR A 308 -5.24 -5.72 -3.57
CA TYR A 308 -3.84 -5.86 -3.21
C TYR A 308 -3.55 -5.35 -1.81
N ASP A 309 -3.99 -4.13 -1.52
CA ASP A 309 -3.79 -3.49 -0.22
C ASP A 309 -4.66 -4.19 0.83
N GLU A 310 -4.09 -4.47 2.01
CA GLU A 310 -4.72 -5.13 3.16
C GLU A 310 -5.28 -6.55 2.94
N VAL A 311 -5.25 -7.08 1.72
CA VAL A 311 -5.48 -8.50 1.43
C VAL A 311 -4.16 -9.25 1.25
N PHE A 312 -3.32 -8.81 0.30
CA PHE A 312 -2.01 -9.42 0.06
C PHE A 312 -0.87 -8.65 0.72
N MET A 313 -1.02 -7.34 0.90
CA MET A 313 0.01 -6.49 1.49
C MET A 313 -0.49 -5.84 2.78
N ASP A 314 0.31 -5.98 3.83
CA ASP A 314 0.09 -5.33 5.12
C ASP A 314 0.38 -3.82 5.00
N ALA A 315 -0.65 -2.98 5.20
CA ALA A 315 -0.48 -1.53 5.07
C ALA A 315 0.38 -0.93 6.18
N ASN A 316 0.42 -1.54 7.37
CA ASN A 316 1.28 -1.09 8.46
C ASN A 316 2.74 -1.39 8.14
N LYS A 317 3.06 -2.60 7.65
CA LYS A 317 4.42 -2.91 7.19
C LYS A 317 4.82 -2.04 5.99
N LYS A 318 3.91 -1.82 5.04
CA LYS A 318 4.12 -0.88 3.93
C LYS A 318 4.44 0.52 4.44
N MET A 319 3.74 0.99 5.47
CA MET A 319 3.99 2.28 6.09
C MET A 319 5.39 2.34 6.70
N ILE A 320 5.79 1.32 7.46
CA ILE A 320 7.12 1.21 8.09
C ILE A 320 8.22 1.18 7.03
N ALA A 321 8.12 0.32 6.01
CA ALA A 321 9.13 0.21 4.94
C ALA A 321 9.34 1.54 4.19
N GLN A 322 8.27 2.31 4.04
CA GLN A 322 8.30 3.64 3.43
C GLN A 322 8.90 4.69 4.37
N GLU A 323 8.60 4.65 5.67
CA GLU A 323 9.23 5.51 6.68
C GLU A 323 10.75 5.24 6.72
N GLU A 324 11.17 3.97 6.73
CA GLU A 324 12.59 3.59 6.68
C GLU A 324 13.30 4.09 5.42
N ALA A 325 12.67 3.96 4.25
CA ALA A 325 13.23 4.49 3.01
C ALA A 325 13.45 6.01 3.08
N VAL A 326 12.52 6.76 3.69
CA VAL A 326 12.66 8.21 3.87
C VAL A 326 13.75 8.56 4.87
N LEU A 327 13.83 7.83 6.00
CA LEU A 327 14.90 8.02 6.97
C LEU A 327 16.28 7.80 6.34
N ASN A 328 16.42 6.73 5.55
CA ASN A 328 17.65 6.44 4.83
C ASN A 328 17.98 7.55 3.83
N ALA A 329 17.00 8.02 3.05
CA ALA A 329 17.19 9.13 2.14
C ALA A 329 17.67 10.42 2.83
N ILE A 330 17.09 10.76 3.98
CA ILE A 330 17.50 11.93 4.77
C ILE A 330 18.94 11.77 5.29
N LYS A 331 19.28 10.58 5.79
CA LYS A 331 20.64 10.26 6.30
C LYS A 331 21.70 10.31 5.20
N GLU A 332 21.42 9.69 4.05
CA GLU A 332 22.34 9.65 2.89
C GLU A 332 22.68 11.06 2.37
N ASN A 333 21.75 12.00 2.51
CA ASN A 333 21.92 13.39 2.07
C ASN A 333 22.44 14.33 3.19
N ASN A 334 22.74 13.80 4.38
CA ASN A 334 23.15 14.58 5.56
C ASN A 334 22.18 15.72 5.90
N TRP A 335 20.88 15.45 5.76
CA TRP A 335 19.79 16.38 6.10
C TRP A 335 19.35 16.26 7.57
N MET A 336 20.05 15.44 8.34
CA MET A 336 19.93 15.24 9.79
C MET A 336 21.22 14.71 10.41
#